data_AF-A0A9W8YMB6-F1
#
_entry.id   AF-A0A9W8YMB6-F1
#
_cell.length_a   1.000
_cell.length_b   1.000
_cell.length_c   1.000
_cell.angle_alpha   90.00
_cell.angle_beta   90.00
_cell.angle_gamma   90.00
#
_symmetry.space_group_name_H-M   'P 1'
#
loop_
_entity.id
_entity.type
_entity.pdbx_description
1 polymer ?
#
loop_
_entity_poly.entity_id
_entity_poly.type
_entity_poly.pdbx_seq_one_letter_code
_entity_poly.pdbx_strand_id
1 'polypeptide(L)'
;MNPFDNIPLASSEAVASVVNLSTRINVAYPALVQDFETKYVDCKNSWFAGANKFSSNSASLASGPHFARLVALGPKVTPLVVSKLTLHDELFAIELYNKIERNPRYKADPRDLLEYNTLQRQANLIVDMIYERYNSINEAVKTWKNSMQKYYNLDSDEKDFANDEAYNNLIEFGKGAIAHVMLEWKTNTNEQANRLWEVVIDKIVNSEDTGVSNSGSLSWEKWSDWYGNKDYENTP
;
A
#
# COMPACT_ATOMS: atom_id res chain seq x y z
N MET A 1 -10.44 26.62 11.17
CA MET A 1 -11.77 26.01 11.05
C MET A 1 -12.40 25.94 12.43
N ASN A 2 -13.73 26.05 12.49
CA ASN A 2 -14.52 25.92 13.71
C ASN A 2 -14.86 24.42 13.93
N PRO A 3 -14.82 23.88 15.17
CA PRO A 3 -15.21 22.50 15.47
C PRO A 3 -16.65 22.12 15.05
N PHE A 4 -17.51 23.10 14.77
CA PHE A 4 -18.87 22.89 14.25
C PHE A 4 -18.97 22.92 12.72
N ASP A 5 -17.87 23.18 12.00
CA ASP A 5 -17.86 23.12 10.55
C ASP A 5 -18.09 21.68 10.09
N ASN A 6 -18.93 21.51 9.06
CA ASN A 6 -19.15 20.22 8.42
C ASN A 6 -17.80 19.57 8.07
N ILE A 7 -17.69 18.28 8.38
CA ILE A 7 -16.49 17.50 8.03
C ILE A 7 -16.42 17.42 6.50
N PRO A 8 -15.40 17.99 5.85
CA PRO A 8 -15.27 17.92 4.42
C PRO A 8 -15.12 16.46 4.01
N LEU A 9 -15.91 16.03 3.03
CA LEU A 9 -15.78 14.70 2.44
C LEU A 9 -14.52 14.64 1.58
N ALA A 10 -13.95 13.44 1.45
CA ALA A 10 -12.96 13.20 0.42
C ALA A 10 -13.53 13.52 -0.96
N SER A 11 -12.68 13.97 -1.88
CA SER A 11 -13.09 14.26 -3.25
C SER A 11 -13.65 13.01 -3.93
N SER A 12 -14.64 13.20 -4.82
CA SER A 12 -15.24 12.10 -5.60
C SER A 12 -14.21 11.36 -6.44
N GLU A 13 -13.23 12.10 -6.96
CA GLU A 13 -12.11 11.61 -7.76
C GLU A 13 -11.17 10.74 -6.93
N ALA A 14 -10.87 11.16 -5.69
CA ALA A 14 -10.07 10.36 -4.78
C ALA A 14 -10.75 9.04 -4.43
N VAL A 15 -12.04 9.08 -4.08
CA VAL A 15 -12.83 7.87 -3.82
C VAL A 15 -12.84 6.95 -5.05
N ALA A 16 -13.11 7.50 -6.24
CA ALA A 16 -13.13 6.72 -7.48
C ALA A 16 -11.77 6.08 -7.80
N SER A 17 -10.66 6.81 -7.59
CA SER A 17 -9.30 6.30 -7.82
C SER A 17 -8.94 5.14 -6.89
N VAL A 18 -9.24 5.29 -5.59
CA VAL A 18 -9.01 4.23 -4.60
C VAL A 18 -9.84 2.98 -4.93
N VAL A 19 -11.13 3.15 -5.24
CA VAL A 19 -12.03 2.05 -5.62
C VAL A 19 -11.57 1.37 -6.90
N ASN A 20 -11.08 2.13 -7.88
CA ASN A 20 -10.55 1.56 -9.13
C ASN A 20 -9.33 0.68 -8.85
N LEU A 21 -8.38 1.15 -8.05
CA LEU A 21 -7.18 0.37 -7.71
C LEU A 21 -7.53 -0.89 -6.93
N SER A 22 -8.37 -0.80 -5.89
CA SER A 22 -8.79 -1.97 -5.10
C SER A 22 -9.55 -2.99 -5.96
N THR A 23 -10.37 -2.54 -6.90
CA THR A 23 -11.06 -3.40 -7.87
C THR A 23 -10.06 -4.13 -8.78
N ARG A 24 -9.05 -3.44 -9.31
CA ARG A 24 -7.99 -4.05 -10.13
C ARG A 24 -7.20 -5.09 -9.34
N ILE A 25 -6.90 -4.83 -8.06
CA ILE A 25 -6.25 -5.80 -7.17
C ILE A 25 -7.16 -7.02 -6.97
N ASN A 26 -8.46 -6.84 -6.72
CA ASN A 26 -9.39 -7.95 -6.55
C ASN A 26 -9.47 -8.85 -7.79
N VAL A 27 -9.47 -8.25 -8.98
CA VAL A 27 -9.46 -9.02 -10.25
C VAL A 27 -8.14 -9.76 -10.43
N ALA A 28 -7.00 -9.11 -10.16
CA ALA A 28 -5.68 -9.67 -10.43
C ALA A 28 -5.19 -10.65 -9.35
N TYR A 29 -5.61 -10.46 -8.11
CA TYR A 29 -5.15 -11.14 -6.89
C TYR A 29 -6.31 -11.35 -5.90
N PRO A 30 -7.35 -12.13 -6.27
CA PRO A 30 -8.53 -12.33 -5.43
C PRO A 30 -8.19 -12.99 -4.09
N ALA A 31 -7.17 -13.84 -4.04
CA ALA A 31 -6.72 -14.48 -2.80
C ALA A 31 -6.22 -13.46 -1.76
N LEU A 32 -5.47 -12.44 -2.19
CA LEU A 32 -5.01 -11.36 -1.32
C LEU A 32 -6.19 -10.59 -0.72
N VAL A 33 -7.18 -10.26 -1.56
CA VAL A 33 -8.37 -9.54 -1.11
C VAL A 33 -9.19 -10.39 -0.15
N GLN A 34 -9.40 -11.67 -0.46
CA GLN A 34 -10.12 -12.59 0.42
C GLN A 34 -9.43 -12.74 1.78
N ASP A 35 -8.10 -12.88 1.79
CA ASP A 35 -7.32 -13.01 3.02
C ASP A 35 -7.36 -11.73 3.86
N PHE A 36 -7.21 -10.57 3.21
CA PHE A 36 -7.39 -9.27 3.84
C PHE A 36 -8.79 -9.13 4.47
N GLU A 37 -9.86 -9.36 3.70
CA GLU A 37 -11.24 -9.22 4.18
C GLU A 37 -11.55 -10.17 5.34
N THR A 38 -11.07 -11.41 5.26
CA THR A 38 -11.24 -12.41 6.33
C THR A 38 -10.58 -11.93 7.61
N LYS A 39 -9.30 -11.54 7.55
CA LYS A 39 -8.56 -11.00 8.71
C LYS A 39 -9.18 -9.69 9.22
N TYR A 40 -9.71 -8.86 8.32
CA TYR A 40 -10.31 -7.57 8.64
C TYR A 40 -11.61 -7.76 9.44
N VAL A 41 -12.51 -8.62 8.95
CA VAL A 41 -13.76 -8.98 9.62
C VAL A 41 -13.48 -9.66 10.97
N ASP A 42 -12.53 -10.60 11.02
CA ASP A 42 -12.11 -11.24 12.28
C ASP A 42 -11.66 -10.22 13.33
N CYS A 43 -10.85 -9.24 12.91
CA CYS A 43 -10.38 -8.20 13.81
C CYS A 43 -11.52 -7.27 14.25
N LYS A 44 -12.38 -6.83 13.31
CA LYS A 44 -13.55 -5.99 13.60
C LYS A 44 -14.51 -6.67 14.57
N ASN A 45 -14.73 -7.98 14.44
CA ASN A 45 -15.56 -8.75 15.36
C ASN A 45 -14.94 -8.87 16.77
N SER A 46 -13.61 -9.00 16.86
CA SER A 46 -12.91 -9.02 18.15
C SER A 46 -12.88 -7.65 18.85
N TRP A 47 -13.06 -6.57 18.09
CA TRP A 47 -13.00 -5.18 18.55
C TRP A 47 -14.04 -4.85 19.62
N PHE A 48 -15.25 -5.42 19.54
CA PHE A 48 -16.33 -5.21 20.51
C PHE A 48 -16.50 -6.37 21.50
N ALA A 49 -15.53 -7.29 21.56
CA ALA A 49 -15.60 -8.48 22.40
C ALA A 49 -14.73 -8.36 23.67
N GLY A 50 -15.10 -9.11 24.71
CA GLY A 50 -14.28 -9.27 25.93
C GLY A 50 -13.96 -7.95 26.64
N ALA A 51 -12.69 -7.78 27.05
CA ALA A 51 -12.21 -6.60 27.77
C ALA A 51 -12.31 -5.29 26.95
N ASN A 52 -12.39 -5.40 25.62
CA ASN A 52 -12.49 -4.28 24.69
C ASN A 52 -13.92 -3.74 24.54
N LYS A 53 -14.93 -4.50 24.99
CA LYS A 53 -16.36 -4.14 24.89
C LYS A 53 -16.71 -2.75 25.46
N PHE A 54 -15.93 -2.25 26.41
CA PHE A 54 -16.17 -0.98 27.09
C PHE A 54 -15.10 0.09 26.80
N SER A 55 -14.10 -0.20 25.95
CA SER A 55 -13.07 0.78 25.63
C SER A 55 -13.57 1.75 24.56
N SER A 56 -13.47 3.04 24.83
CA SER A 56 -13.71 4.11 23.85
C SER A 56 -12.42 4.58 23.16
N ASN A 57 -11.26 4.04 23.55
CA ASN A 57 -9.97 4.39 22.98
C ASN A 57 -9.65 3.49 21.79
N SER A 58 -9.61 4.04 20.57
CA SER A 58 -9.31 3.31 19.33
C SER A 58 -7.93 2.64 19.36
N ALA A 59 -6.93 3.27 19.98
CA ALA A 59 -5.59 2.73 20.10
C ALA A 59 -5.52 1.47 20.99
N SER A 60 -6.32 1.41 22.06
CA SER A 60 -6.43 0.21 22.90
C SER A 60 -7.03 -0.97 22.14
N LEU A 61 -7.88 -0.67 21.15
CA LEU A 61 -8.60 -1.63 20.33
C LEU A 61 -7.77 -2.10 19.12
N ALA A 62 -6.80 -1.29 18.68
CA ALA A 62 -5.79 -1.60 17.68
C ALA A 62 -4.62 -2.44 18.25
N SER A 63 -4.93 -3.47 19.04
CA SER A 63 -3.94 -4.33 19.67
C SER A 63 -4.39 -5.78 19.73
N GLY A 64 -3.44 -6.69 19.97
CA GLY A 64 -3.71 -8.12 20.12
C GLY A 64 -3.59 -8.96 18.84
N PRO A 65 -3.87 -10.27 18.94
CA PRO A 65 -3.52 -11.23 17.88
C PRO A 65 -4.26 -11.02 16.56
N HIS A 66 -5.53 -10.59 16.60
CA HIS A 66 -6.31 -10.35 15.39
C HIS A 66 -5.78 -9.13 14.62
N PHE A 67 -5.50 -8.04 15.34
CA PHE A 67 -4.91 -6.85 14.73
C PHE A 67 -3.49 -7.12 14.21
N ALA A 68 -2.68 -7.86 14.97
CA ALA A 68 -1.33 -8.24 14.54
C ALA A 68 -1.33 -9.02 13.22
N ARG A 69 -2.32 -9.91 12.99
CA ARG A 69 -2.47 -10.63 11.71
C ARG A 69 -2.77 -9.71 10.53
N LEU A 70 -3.53 -8.63 10.74
CA LEU A 70 -3.76 -7.61 9.70
C LEU A 70 -2.49 -6.81 9.42
N VAL A 71 -1.79 -6.39 10.47
CA VAL A 71 -0.53 -5.65 10.35
C VAL A 71 0.53 -6.48 9.62
N ALA A 72 0.54 -7.80 9.81
CA ALA A 72 1.45 -8.72 9.13
C ALA A 72 1.27 -8.78 7.61
N LEU A 73 0.09 -8.37 7.08
CA LEU A 73 -0.10 -8.21 5.63
C LEU A 73 0.70 -7.04 5.06
N GLY A 74 1.13 -6.10 5.91
CA GLY A 74 2.04 -5.02 5.58
C GLY A 74 1.54 -4.02 4.54
N PRO A 75 2.45 -3.22 3.97
CA PRO A 75 2.08 -2.14 3.03
C PRO A 75 1.47 -2.59 1.70
N LYS A 76 1.60 -3.88 1.33
CA LYS A 76 1.01 -4.38 0.08
C LYS A 76 -0.53 -4.34 0.08
N VAL A 77 -1.16 -4.30 1.26
CA VAL A 77 -2.63 -4.14 1.38
C VAL A 77 -3.08 -2.70 1.62
N THR A 78 -2.17 -1.71 1.59
CA THR A 78 -2.53 -0.29 1.80
C THR A 78 -3.70 0.16 0.90
N PRO A 79 -3.78 -0.19 -0.40
CA PRO A 79 -4.95 0.16 -1.21
C PRO A 79 -6.27 -0.41 -0.73
N LEU A 80 -6.27 -1.62 -0.16
CA LEU A 80 -7.47 -2.25 0.38
C LEU A 80 -7.89 -1.56 1.68
N VAL A 81 -6.93 -1.18 2.53
CA VAL A 81 -7.19 -0.40 3.76
C VAL A 81 -7.74 0.98 3.42
N VAL A 82 -7.15 1.70 2.46
CA VAL A 82 -7.66 3.02 2.04
C VAL A 82 -9.04 2.88 1.39
N SER A 83 -9.33 1.78 0.69
CA SER A 83 -10.67 1.50 0.18
C SER A 83 -11.71 1.26 1.27
N LYS A 84 -11.31 0.85 2.49
CA LYS A 84 -12.23 0.82 3.64
C LYS A 84 -12.51 2.23 4.15
N LEU A 85 -11.52 3.13 4.13
CA LEU A 85 -11.69 4.52 4.59
C LEU A 85 -12.68 5.34 3.77
N THR A 86 -13.03 4.90 2.55
CA THR A 86 -14.10 5.52 1.76
C THR A 86 -15.50 5.20 2.31
N LEU A 87 -15.62 4.29 3.27
CA LEU A 87 -16.86 3.91 3.94
C LEU A 87 -16.95 4.60 5.30
N HIS A 88 -18.09 5.26 5.57
CA HIS A 88 -18.27 6.11 6.75
C HIS A 88 -18.22 5.39 8.10
N ASP A 89 -18.43 4.07 8.12
CA ASP A 89 -18.47 3.24 9.34
C ASP A 89 -17.19 2.44 9.58
N GLU A 90 -16.16 2.62 8.76
CA GLU A 90 -14.91 1.86 8.79
C GLU A 90 -13.74 2.64 9.43
N LEU A 91 -14.02 3.38 10.50
CA LEU A 91 -13.00 4.17 11.22
C LEU A 91 -11.88 3.30 11.81
N PHE A 92 -12.11 1.99 11.97
CA PHE A 92 -11.08 1.01 12.31
C PHE A 92 -9.90 1.03 11.32
N ALA A 93 -10.18 1.21 10.02
CA ALA A 93 -9.15 1.20 9.00
C ALA A 93 -8.09 2.31 9.19
N ILE A 94 -8.39 3.36 9.96
CA ILE A 94 -7.45 4.44 10.27
C ILE A 94 -6.29 3.92 11.13
N GLU A 95 -6.60 3.14 12.16
CA GLU A 95 -5.59 2.56 13.05
C GLU A 95 -4.70 1.57 12.30
N LEU A 96 -5.32 0.75 11.43
CA LEU A 96 -4.58 -0.15 10.56
C LEU A 96 -3.68 0.62 9.60
N TYR A 97 -4.21 1.64 8.92
CA TYR A 97 -3.45 2.51 8.03
C TYR A 97 -2.25 3.14 8.73
N ASN A 98 -2.47 3.74 9.89
CA ASN A 98 -1.42 4.37 10.70
C ASN A 98 -0.36 3.36 11.17
N LYS A 99 -0.71 2.08 11.28
CA LYS A 99 0.25 1.03 11.64
C LYS A 99 1.08 0.53 10.46
N ILE A 100 0.50 0.44 9.26
CA ILE A 100 1.18 -0.07 8.06
C ILE A 100 1.98 0.99 7.31
N GLU A 101 1.47 2.23 7.20
CA GLU A 101 2.17 3.31 6.53
C GLU A 101 3.29 3.84 7.43
N ARG A 102 4.53 3.80 6.97
CA ARG A 102 5.70 4.26 7.74
C ARG A 102 6.12 5.67 7.36
N ASN A 103 5.85 6.09 6.12
CA ASN A 103 6.25 7.38 5.61
C ASN A 103 5.34 8.48 6.18
N PRO A 104 5.88 9.41 6.98
CA PRO A 104 5.08 10.47 7.61
C PRO A 104 4.46 11.44 6.61
N ARG A 105 4.99 11.54 5.38
CA ARG A 105 4.40 12.36 4.30
C ARG A 105 3.02 11.87 3.89
N TYR A 106 2.70 10.60 4.14
CA TYR A 106 1.43 9.98 3.78
C TYR A 106 0.58 9.68 5.01
N LYS A 107 0.77 10.40 6.12
CA LYS A 107 -0.02 10.26 7.34
C LYS A 107 -0.61 11.61 7.74
N ALA A 108 -1.78 11.58 8.35
CA ALA A 108 -2.31 12.78 8.99
C ALA A 108 -1.35 13.25 10.10
N ASP A 109 -1.05 14.55 10.15
CA ASP A 109 -0.12 15.12 11.12
C ASP A 109 -0.73 15.04 12.53
N PRO A 110 -0.12 14.34 13.50
CA PRO A 110 -0.63 14.28 14.88
C PRO A 110 -0.68 15.65 15.58
N ARG A 111 0.03 16.66 15.05
CA ARG A 111 0.02 18.03 15.56
C ARG A 111 -1.19 18.83 15.08
N ASP A 112 -1.83 18.41 13.97
CA ASP A 112 -3.11 18.96 13.55
C ASP A 112 -4.23 18.27 14.33
N LEU A 113 -4.47 18.77 15.55
CA LEU A 113 -5.43 18.17 16.48
C LEU A 113 -6.86 18.12 15.93
N LEU A 114 -7.22 19.01 14.99
CA LEU A 114 -8.56 19.05 14.40
C LEU A 114 -8.75 17.89 13.42
N GLU A 115 -7.80 17.74 12.49
CA GLU A 115 -7.84 16.69 11.47
C GLU A 115 -7.49 15.32 12.06
N TYR A 116 -6.62 15.25 13.06
CA TYR A 116 -6.16 14.00 13.67
C TYR A 116 -7.15 13.39 14.68
N ASN A 117 -7.76 14.19 15.57
CA ASN A 117 -8.65 13.63 16.60
C ASN A 117 -10.07 13.34 16.10
N THR A 118 -10.45 13.90 14.96
CA THR A 118 -11.73 13.62 14.33
C THR A 118 -11.52 12.50 13.30
N LEU A 119 -11.75 11.24 13.69
CA LEU A 119 -11.47 10.07 12.84
C LEU A 119 -12.05 10.18 11.42
N GLN A 120 -13.26 10.72 11.26
CA GLN A 120 -13.83 10.91 9.92
C GLN A 120 -13.06 11.95 9.07
N ARG A 121 -12.54 13.02 9.69
CA ARG A 121 -11.66 13.99 9.01
C ARG A 121 -10.36 13.32 8.59
N GLN A 122 -9.74 12.58 9.51
CA GLN A 122 -8.52 11.83 9.24
C GLN A 122 -8.71 10.84 8.08
N ALA A 123 -9.81 10.09 8.06
CA ALA A 123 -10.13 9.17 6.96
C ALA A 123 -10.19 9.90 5.61
N ASN A 124 -10.92 11.02 5.55
CA ASN A 124 -11.09 11.80 4.33
C ASN A 124 -9.75 12.40 3.85
N LEU A 125 -8.95 12.94 4.77
CA LEU A 125 -7.62 13.47 4.48
C LEU A 125 -6.67 12.38 3.93
N ILE A 126 -6.71 11.18 4.51
CA ILE A 126 -5.91 10.04 4.03
C ILE A 126 -6.32 9.67 2.60
N VAL A 127 -7.62 9.63 2.31
CA VAL A 127 -8.13 9.28 0.97
C VAL A 127 -7.66 10.29 -0.08
N ASP A 128 -7.76 11.59 0.18
CA ASP A 128 -7.31 12.63 -0.76
C ASP A 128 -5.78 12.63 -0.95
N MET A 129 -5.02 12.50 0.14
CA MET A 129 -3.56 12.42 0.09
C MET A 129 -3.07 11.19 -0.68
N ILE A 130 -3.75 10.05 -0.52
CA ILE A 130 -3.42 8.82 -1.23
C ILE A 130 -3.79 8.91 -2.71
N TYR A 131 -4.87 9.62 -3.05
CA TYR A 131 -5.21 9.88 -4.44
C TYR A 131 -4.09 10.61 -5.21
N GLU A 132 -3.54 11.68 -4.63
CA GLU A 132 -2.41 12.41 -5.22
C GLU A 132 -1.18 11.49 -5.40
N ARG A 133 -0.90 10.68 -4.38
CA ARG A 133 0.18 9.69 -4.43
C ARG A 133 -0.05 8.66 -5.54
N TYR A 134 -1.24 8.10 -5.66
CA TYR A 134 -1.57 7.10 -6.67
C TYR A 134 -1.45 7.64 -8.10
N ASN A 135 -1.88 8.87 -8.34
CA ASN A 135 -1.69 9.53 -9.63
C ASN A 135 -0.20 9.65 -9.96
N SER A 136 0.60 10.08 -9.00
CA SER A 136 2.05 10.25 -9.18
C SER A 136 2.75 8.90 -9.41
N ILE A 137 2.36 7.85 -8.67
CA ILE A 137 2.88 6.49 -8.88
C ILE A 137 2.49 5.97 -10.27
N ASN A 138 1.25 6.16 -10.71
CA ASN A 138 0.80 5.70 -12.03
C ASN A 138 1.61 6.34 -13.17
N GLU A 139 1.89 7.64 -13.08
CA GLU A 139 2.74 8.31 -14.07
C GLU A 139 4.20 7.83 -14.01
N ALA A 140 4.73 7.56 -12.81
CA ALA A 140 6.07 6.99 -12.67
C ALA A 140 6.15 5.57 -13.25
N VAL A 141 5.17 4.70 -12.98
CA VAL A 141 5.05 3.34 -13.55
C VAL A 141 5.02 3.40 -15.08
N LYS A 142 4.19 4.29 -15.64
CA LYS A 142 4.07 4.48 -17.08
C LYS A 142 5.36 4.99 -17.71
N THR A 143 6.01 5.96 -17.08
CA THR A 143 7.26 6.54 -17.57
C THR A 143 8.38 5.51 -17.52
N TRP A 144 8.49 4.76 -16.42
CA TRP A 144 9.45 3.67 -16.27
C TRP A 144 9.25 2.61 -17.34
N LYS A 145 8.00 2.19 -17.58
CA LYS A 145 7.67 1.25 -18.66
C LYS A 145 8.19 1.67 -20.02
N ASN A 146 8.12 2.96 -20.33
CA ASN A 146 8.65 3.50 -21.57
C ASN A 146 10.18 3.58 -21.56
N SER A 147 10.80 3.92 -20.43
CA SER A 147 12.26 3.96 -20.27
C SER A 147 12.91 2.58 -20.37
N MET A 148 12.26 1.51 -19.90
CA MET A 148 12.84 0.17 -19.84
C MET A 148 13.42 -0.33 -21.18
N GLN A 149 12.84 0.08 -22.31
CA GLN A 149 13.32 -0.30 -23.64
C GLN A 149 14.79 0.08 -23.89
N LYS A 150 15.27 1.15 -23.25
CA LYS A 150 16.67 1.60 -23.33
C LYS A 150 17.64 0.56 -22.74
N TYR A 151 17.15 -0.29 -21.84
CA TYR A 151 17.97 -1.18 -21.01
C TYR A 151 17.84 -2.66 -21.38
N TYR A 152 17.01 -3.03 -22.36
CA TYR A 152 16.75 -4.43 -22.73
C TYR A 152 17.99 -5.21 -23.19
N ASN A 153 19.01 -4.52 -23.68
CA ASN A 153 20.27 -5.13 -24.14
C ASN A 153 21.37 -5.10 -23.07
N LEU A 154 21.08 -4.62 -21.86
CA LEU A 154 22.02 -4.56 -20.75
C LEU A 154 21.73 -5.71 -19.78
N ASP A 155 22.71 -6.05 -18.94
CA ASP A 155 22.62 -7.15 -17.98
C ASP A 155 21.64 -6.86 -16.82
N SER A 156 20.84 -5.79 -16.91
CA SER A 156 19.86 -5.37 -15.91
C SER A 156 20.47 -5.12 -14.53
N ASP A 157 21.77 -4.74 -14.46
CA ASP A 157 22.41 -4.28 -13.23
C ASP A 157 21.77 -2.93 -12.86
N GLU A 158 21.42 -2.73 -11.59
CA GLU A 158 20.84 -1.48 -11.08
C GLU A 158 21.65 -0.25 -11.52
N LYS A 159 22.98 -0.38 -11.62
CA LYS A 159 23.87 0.70 -12.06
C LYS A 159 23.56 1.23 -13.46
N ASP A 160 22.97 0.42 -14.32
CA ASP A 160 22.67 0.79 -15.71
C ASP A 160 21.51 1.78 -15.82
N PHE A 161 20.60 1.78 -14.83
CA PHE A 161 19.41 2.63 -14.79
C PHE A 161 19.25 3.40 -13.48
N ALA A 162 20.25 3.41 -12.60
CA ALA A 162 20.27 4.18 -11.36
C ALA A 162 20.08 5.70 -11.56
N ASN A 163 20.37 6.23 -12.76
CA ASN A 163 20.14 7.63 -13.10
C ASN A 163 18.81 7.88 -13.83
N ASP A 164 17.99 6.84 -14.07
CA ASP A 164 16.66 7.02 -14.66
C ASP A 164 15.70 7.62 -13.62
N GLU A 165 15.13 8.77 -13.96
CA GLU A 165 14.24 9.51 -13.07
C GLU A 165 12.98 8.71 -12.71
N ALA A 166 12.43 7.94 -13.66
CA ALA A 166 11.21 7.19 -13.41
C ALA A 166 11.46 5.98 -12.48
N TYR A 167 12.61 5.31 -12.63
CA TYR A 167 13.07 4.32 -11.65
C TYR A 167 13.17 4.94 -10.25
N ASN A 168 13.93 6.03 -10.12
CA ASN A 168 14.16 6.69 -8.83
C ASN A 168 12.86 7.18 -8.17
N ASN A 169 11.92 7.70 -8.95
CA ASN A 169 10.61 8.11 -8.43
C ASN A 169 9.84 6.93 -7.84
N LEU A 170 9.85 5.76 -8.49
CA LEU A 170 9.22 4.54 -7.95
C LEU A 170 9.87 4.11 -6.62
N ILE A 171 11.20 4.20 -6.53
CA ILE A 171 11.93 3.89 -5.28
C ILE A 171 11.58 4.90 -4.18
N GLU A 172 11.47 6.21 -4.50
CA GLU A 172 11.09 7.24 -3.53
C GLU A 172 9.67 7.05 -2.98
N PHE A 173 8.71 6.64 -3.83
CA PHE A 173 7.37 6.29 -3.36
C PHE A 173 7.38 5.09 -2.41
N GLY A 174 8.44 4.27 -2.45
CA GLY A 174 8.69 3.15 -1.57
C GLY A 174 7.53 2.16 -1.55
N LYS A 175 7.23 1.62 -0.37
CA LYS A 175 6.29 0.52 -0.19
C LYS A 175 4.84 0.82 -0.63
N GLY A 176 4.47 2.09 -0.83
CA GLY A 176 3.16 2.43 -1.42
C GLY A 176 3.07 2.17 -2.92
N ALA A 177 4.19 2.02 -3.63
CA ALA A 177 4.20 1.70 -5.05
C ALA A 177 4.02 0.18 -5.34
N ILE A 178 4.13 -0.69 -4.34
CA ILE A 178 4.09 -2.16 -4.47
C ILE A 178 2.89 -2.61 -5.33
N ALA A 179 1.67 -2.20 -4.97
CA ALA A 179 0.47 -2.65 -5.66
C ALA A 179 0.42 -2.21 -7.14
N HIS A 180 0.86 -0.99 -7.43
CA HIS A 180 0.89 -0.46 -8.79
C HIS A 180 1.91 -1.21 -9.65
N VAL A 181 3.10 -1.43 -9.11
CA VAL A 181 4.17 -2.19 -9.77
C VAL A 181 3.73 -3.64 -10.01
N MET A 182 3.16 -4.32 -9.02
CA MET A 182 2.71 -5.70 -9.16
C MET A 182 1.55 -5.87 -10.16
N LEU A 183 0.66 -4.88 -10.26
CA LEU A 183 -0.40 -4.87 -11.28
C LEU A 183 0.16 -4.67 -12.69
N GLU A 184 1.11 -3.74 -12.85
CA GLU A 184 1.72 -3.48 -14.14
C GLU A 184 2.56 -4.67 -14.60
N TRP A 185 3.41 -5.20 -13.72
CA TRP A 185 4.27 -6.34 -13.99
C TRP A 185 3.47 -7.58 -14.40
N LYS A 186 2.30 -7.83 -13.79
CA LYS A 186 1.40 -8.93 -14.19
C LYS A 186 1.01 -8.90 -15.67
N THR A 187 0.89 -7.71 -16.25
CA THR A 187 0.50 -7.55 -17.66
C THR A 187 1.68 -7.65 -18.63
N ASN A 188 2.91 -7.72 -18.11
CA ASN A 188 4.11 -7.76 -18.92
C ASN A 188 4.38 -9.16 -19.46
N THR A 189 4.62 -9.26 -20.76
CA THR A 189 4.94 -10.52 -21.45
C THR A 189 6.38 -10.55 -21.98
N ASN A 190 7.13 -9.46 -21.83
CA ASN A 190 8.51 -9.34 -22.29
C ASN A 190 9.50 -9.79 -21.20
N GLU A 191 10.35 -10.78 -21.50
CA GLU A 191 11.29 -11.36 -20.54
C GLU A 191 12.32 -10.34 -20.02
N GLN A 192 12.85 -9.48 -20.88
CA GLN A 192 13.81 -8.44 -20.48
C GLN A 192 13.16 -7.44 -19.52
N ALA A 193 11.92 -7.02 -19.81
CA ALA A 193 11.15 -6.16 -18.92
C ALA A 193 10.81 -6.86 -17.59
N ASN A 194 10.68 -8.20 -17.56
CA ASN A 194 10.45 -8.92 -16.30
C ASN A 194 11.61 -8.75 -15.33
N ARG A 195 12.86 -8.83 -15.82
CA ARG A 195 14.05 -8.64 -14.98
C ARG A 195 14.13 -7.22 -14.41
N LEU A 196 13.76 -6.21 -15.20
CA LEU A 196 13.75 -4.82 -14.75
C LEU A 196 12.65 -4.56 -13.71
N TRP A 197 11.46 -5.15 -13.87
CA TRP A 197 10.41 -5.06 -12.85
C TRP A 197 10.77 -5.79 -11.55
N GLU A 198 11.47 -6.92 -11.65
CA GLU A 198 12.00 -7.66 -10.51
C GLU A 198 12.92 -6.77 -9.66
N VAL A 199 13.89 -6.09 -10.29
CA VAL A 199 14.79 -5.16 -9.59
C VAL A 199 14.02 -4.03 -8.91
N VAL A 200 13.02 -3.46 -9.58
CA VAL A 200 12.19 -2.39 -9.01
C VAL A 200 11.46 -2.86 -7.76
N ILE A 201 10.77 -4.01 -7.81
CA ILE A 201 9.98 -4.47 -6.68
C ILE A 201 10.89 -4.91 -5.52
N ASP A 202 12.01 -5.57 -5.82
CA ASP A 202 13.00 -5.99 -4.83
C ASP A 202 13.50 -4.76 -4.08
N LYS A 203 13.90 -3.71 -4.81
CA LYS A 203 14.35 -2.46 -4.21
C LYS A 203 13.26 -1.80 -3.37
N ILE A 204 12.03 -1.72 -3.86
CA ILE A 204 10.91 -1.12 -3.12
C ILE A 204 10.64 -1.86 -1.81
N VAL A 205 10.71 -3.19 -1.81
CA VAL A 205 10.38 -4.02 -0.65
C VAL A 205 11.54 -4.10 0.34
N ASN A 206 12.77 -4.28 -0.16
CA ASN A 206 13.96 -4.62 0.63
C ASN A 206 14.89 -3.43 0.95
N SER A 207 14.68 -2.24 0.39
CA SER A 207 15.60 -1.08 0.59
C SER A 207 15.78 -0.60 2.04
N GLU A 208 14.93 -1.02 2.99
CA GLU A 208 15.09 -0.70 4.42
C GLU A 208 15.92 -1.73 5.21
N ASP A 209 16.12 -2.95 4.69
CA ASP A 209 16.79 -4.05 5.40
C ASP A 209 18.14 -4.42 4.73
N THR A 210 19.23 -3.95 5.35
CA THR A 210 20.59 -4.52 5.29
C THR A 210 21.21 -4.78 3.91
N GLY A 211 22.08 -3.86 3.46
CA GLY A 211 23.44 -4.06 2.89
C GLY A 211 23.83 -5.17 1.91
N VAL A 212 23.01 -6.18 1.61
CA VAL A 212 23.29 -7.28 0.69
C VAL A 212 21.93 -7.75 0.16
N SER A 213 21.57 -7.38 -1.08
CA SER A 213 20.51 -8.12 -1.78
C SER A 213 21.07 -9.51 -2.05
N ASN A 214 20.36 -10.55 -1.62
CA ASN A 214 20.66 -11.90 -2.06
C ASN A 214 20.26 -11.97 -3.53
N SER A 215 21.22 -11.74 -4.42
CA SER A 215 21.11 -11.72 -5.87
C SER A 215 20.90 -13.11 -6.50
N GLY A 216 20.02 -13.92 -5.91
CA GLY A 216 19.42 -15.03 -6.63
C GLY A 216 18.32 -14.47 -7.52
N SER A 217 18.34 -14.75 -8.82
CA SER A 217 17.21 -14.39 -9.70
C SER A 217 15.90 -14.95 -9.13
N LEU A 218 15.00 -14.06 -8.74
CA LEU A 218 13.70 -14.36 -8.17
C LEU A 218 12.66 -14.19 -9.27
N SER A 219 12.10 -15.32 -9.71
CA SER A 219 11.15 -15.30 -10.81
C SER A 219 9.85 -14.56 -10.46
N TRP A 220 9.17 -14.06 -11.50
CA TRP A 220 7.82 -13.49 -11.43
C TRP A 220 6.87 -14.33 -10.56
N GLU A 221 6.93 -15.66 -10.65
CA GLU A 221 6.07 -16.56 -9.89
C GLU A 221 6.24 -16.41 -8.38
N LYS A 222 7.47 -16.20 -7.89
CA LYS A 222 7.74 -16.03 -6.46
C LYS A 222 7.16 -14.71 -5.94
N TRP A 223 7.37 -13.62 -6.68
CA TRP A 223 6.82 -12.31 -6.34
C TRP A 223 5.30 -12.28 -6.44
N SER A 224 4.73 -12.91 -7.47
CA SER A 224 3.28 -13.02 -7.65
C SER A 224 2.64 -13.83 -6.52
N ASP A 225 3.25 -14.95 -6.13
CA ASP A 225 2.82 -15.77 -5.00
C ASP A 225 2.94 -15.03 -3.67
N TRP A 226 4.06 -14.34 -3.42
CA TRP A 226 4.21 -13.51 -2.21
C TRP A 226 3.14 -12.43 -2.11
N TYR A 227 2.94 -11.66 -3.18
CA TYR A 227 1.95 -10.58 -3.19
C TYR A 227 0.55 -11.13 -2.98
N GLY A 228 0.20 -12.24 -3.64
CA GLY A 228 -1.12 -12.86 -3.59
C GLY A 228 -1.44 -13.62 -2.30
N ASN A 229 -0.47 -14.33 -1.71
CA ASN A 229 -0.76 -15.45 -0.81
C ASN A 229 0.03 -15.46 0.51
N LYS A 230 1.06 -14.63 0.69
CA LYS A 230 1.94 -14.67 1.88
C LYS A 230 1.79 -13.44 2.76
N ASP A 231 2.19 -13.53 4.02
CA ASP A 231 2.40 -12.33 4.84
C ASP A 231 3.60 -11.53 4.32
N TYR A 232 3.64 -10.22 4.62
CA TYR A 232 4.61 -9.27 4.07
C TYR A 232 6.07 -9.67 4.33
N GLU A 233 6.37 -10.08 5.56
CA GLU A 233 7.71 -10.48 6.02
C GLU A 233 8.26 -11.73 5.31
N ASN A 234 7.40 -12.51 4.64
CA ASN A 234 7.82 -13.67 3.85
C ASN A 234 8.16 -13.29 2.40
N THR A 235 8.75 -12.11 2.22
CA THR A 235 9.23 -11.62 0.93
C THR A 235 10.27 -12.58 0.33
N PRO A 236 10.27 -12.80 -1.00
CA PRO A 236 11.22 -13.71 -1.64
C PRO A 236 12.68 -13.29 -1.48
#